data_AF-A0A944BMW2-F1
#
_entry.id   AF-A0A944BMW2-F1
#
_cell.length_a   1.000
_cell.length_b   1.000
_cell.length_c   1.000
_cell.angle_alpha   90.00
_cell.angle_beta   90.00
_cell.angle_gamma   90.00
#
_symmetry.space_group_name_H-M   'P 1'
#
loop_
_entity.id
_entity.type
_entity.pdbx_description
1 polymer ?
#
loop_
_entity_poly.entity_id
_entity_poly.type
_entity_poly.pdbx_seq_one_letter_code
_entity_poly.pdbx_strand_id
1 'polypeptide(L)'
;PQKVALADAIKGIQMFENEKINVPILGLVENMAWFTPAEHPDEKYYIFGNGGCANLAKEKGVELLAQIPLVQSICESGDAGAPISFDKYSITGRAFADLANRVVELLK
;
A
#
# COMPACT_ATOMS: atom_id res chain seq x y z
N PRO A 1 9.64 -3.44 12.05
CA PRO A 1 8.23 -2.97 11.93
C PRO A 1 7.31 -3.91 11.14
N GLN A 2 7.73 -4.44 9.99
CA GLN A 2 6.87 -5.23 9.09
C GLN A 2 6.21 -6.46 9.73
N LYS A 3 6.90 -7.24 10.58
CA LYS A 3 6.29 -8.39 11.26
C LYS A 3 5.06 -8.03 12.10
N VAL A 4 5.10 -6.87 12.77
CA VAL A 4 3.97 -6.37 13.58
C VAL A 4 2.84 -5.92 12.66
N ALA A 5 3.15 -5.15 11.62
CA ALA A 5 2.17 -4.71 10.62
C ALA A 5 1.46 -5.89 9.94
N LEU A 6 2.19 -6.97 9.61
CA LEU A 6 1.61 -8.20 9.06
C LEU A 6 0.71 -8.91 10.06
N ALA A 7 1.10 -8.99 11.34
CA ALA A 7 0.26 -9.59 12.37
C ALA A 7 -1.07 -8.85 12.52
N ASP A 8 -1.07 -7.51 12.42
CA ASP A 8 -2.29 -6.72 12.48
C ASP A 8 -3.13 -6.84 11.21
N ALA A 9 -2.50 -6.91 10.02
CA ALA A 9 -3.20 -7.20 8.78
C ALA A 9 -3.91 -8.56 8.82
N ILE A 10 -3.25 -9.61 9.34
CA ILE A 10 -3.85 -10.94 9.51
C ILE A 10 -5.08 -10.89 10.42
N LYS A 11 -4.99 -10.19 11.56
CA LYS A 11 -6.14 -10.02 12.47
C LYS A 11 -7.28 -9.26 11.79
N GLY A 12 -6.96 -8.22 11.01
CA GLY A 12 -7.94 -7.45 10.24
C GLY A 12 -8.68 -8.32 9.23
N ILE A 13 -7.95 -9.14 8.46
CA ILE A 13 -8.53 -10.10 7.52
C ILE A 13 -9.50 -11.05 8.24
N GLN A 14 -9.04 -11.68 9.33
CA GLN A 14 -9.86 -12.60 10.13
C GLN A 14 -11.12 -11.92 10.72
N MET A 15 -11.03 -10.65 11.08
CA MET A 15 -12.17 -9.89 11.56
C MET A 15 -13.23 -9.71 10.47
N PHE A 16 -12.82 -9.32 9.25
CA PHE A 16 -13.75 -9.10 8.14
C PHE A 16 -14.35 -10.40 7.58
N GLU A 17 -13.58 -11.50 7.61
CA GLU A 17 -14.03 -12.85 7.23
C GLU A 17 -14.94 -13.51 8.28
N ASN A 18 -15.04 -12.96 9.49
CA ASN A 18 -15.92 -13.49 10.53
C ASN A 18 -17.36 -13.52 10.04
N GLU A 19 -18.07 -14.63 10.23
CA GLU A 19 -19.45 -14.83 9.75
C GLU A 19 -20.43 -13.74 10.19
N LYS A 20 -20.19 -13.08 11.33
CA LYS A 20 -21.03 -11.98 11.82
C LYS A 20 -20.82 -10.66 11.09
N ILE A 21 -19.64 -10.45 10.50
CA ILE A 21 -19.26 -9.24 9.77
C ILE A 21 -19.42 -9.49 8.27
N ASN A 22 -18.78 -10.54 7.75
CA ASN A 22 -18.91 -11.02 6.38
C ASN A 22 -18.75 -9.91 5.32
N VAL A 23 -17.70 -9.10 5.46
CA VAL A 23 -17.39 -8.01 4.51
C VAL A 23 -16.29 -8.47 3.58
N PRO A 24 -16.48 -8.39 2.25
CA PRO A 24 -15.47 -8.81 1.29
C PRO A 24 -14.25 -7.90 1.35
N ILE A 25 -13.07 -8.53 1.32
CA ILE A 25 -11.78 -7.84 1.27
C ILE A 25 -11.41 -7.67 -0.19
N LEU A 26 -11.38 -6.42 -0.68
CA LEU A 26 -10.98 -6.12 -2.06
C LEU A 26 -9.49 -6.44 -2.30
N GLY A 27 -8.65 -6.23 -1.30
CA GLY A 27 -7.23 -6.53 -1.37
C GLY A 27 -6.42 -5.80 -0.32
N LEU A 28 -5.10 -5.93 -0.41
CA LEU A 28 -4.13 -5.35 0.51
C LEU A 28 -3.32 -4.26 -0.19
N VAL A 29 -2.93 -3.23 0.57
CA VAL A 29 -2.01 -2.18 0.14
C VAL A 29 -0.80 -2.18 1.05
N GLU A 30 0.41 -2.31 0.49
CA GLU A 30 1.64 -2.20 1.26
C GLU A 30 2.09 -0.74 1.31
N ASN A 31 1.80 -0.06 2.41
CA ASN A 31 2.29 1.29 2.65
C ASN A 31 3.78 1.26 3.07
N MET A 32 4.53 2.31 2.72
CA MET A 32 5.95 2.45 3.00
C MET A 32 6.79 1.25 2.52
N ALA A 33 6.48 0.74 1.33
CA ALA A 33 7.02 -0.52 0.82
C ALA A 33 8.54 -0.45 0.53
N TRP A 34 9.03 0.68 0.05
CA TRP A 34 10.46 0.95 -0.13
C TRP A 34 10.73 2.45 -0.09
N PHE A 35 11.99 2.83 0.05
CA PHE A 35 12.49 4.19 -0.10
C PHE A 35 13.37 4.29 -1.35
N THR A 36 13.30 5.43 -2.04
CA THR A 36 14.14 5.74 -3.21
C THR A 36 14.73 7.14 -3.03
N PRO A 37 16.07 7.28 -2.94
CA PRO A 37 16.72 8.59 -2.88
C PRO A 37 16.46 9.40 -4.15
N ALA A 38 16.30 10.72 -4.03
CA ALA A 38 16.09 11.59 -5.19
C ALA A 38 17.29 11.57 -6.18
N GLU A 39 18.51 11.38 -5.66
CA GLU A 39 19.74 11.28 -6.46
C GLU A 39 19.85 9.95 -7.22
N HIS A 40 19.14 8.91 -6.77
CA HIS A 40 19.17 7.55 -7.32
C HIS A 40 17.74 7.01 -7.51
N PRO A 41 16.98 7.52 -8.49
CA PRO A 41 15.54 7.25 -8.66
C PRO A 41 15.22 5.79 -9.03
N ASP A 42 16.20 5.05 -9.53
CA ASP A 42 16.03 3.65 -9.94
C ASP A 42 16.29 2.66 -8.79
N GLU A 43 16.84 3.14 -7.67
CA GLU A 43 17.20 2.28 -6.54
C GLU A 43 16.06 2.16 -5.53
N LYS A 44 15.82 0.93 -5.06
CA LYS A 44 14.79 0.64 -4.04
C LYS A 44 15.43 0.08 -2.78
N TYR A 45 15.27 0.81 -1.69
CA TYR A 45 15.75 0.44 -0.37
C TYR A 45 14.59 -0.07 0.49
N TYR A 46 14.61 -1.35 0.81
CA TYR A 46 13.57 -2.01 1.62
C TYR A 46 13.86 -1.90 3.11
N ILE A 47 13.74 -0.68 3.66
CA ILE A 47 14.10 -0.36 5.05
C ILE A 47 13.28 -1.11 6.11
N PHE A 48 12.07 -1.57 5.74
CA PHE A 48 11.19 -2.31 6.65
C PHE A 48 11.04 -3.79 6.31
N GLY A 49 11.75 -4.28 5.28
CA GLY A 49 11.62 -5.62 4.71
C GLY A 49 10.86 -5.61 3.38
N ASN A 50 10.87 -6.74 2.67
CA ASN A 50 10.37 -6.84 1.29
C ASN A 50 9.42 -8.03 1.13
N GLY A 51 8.34 -7.84 0.37
CA GLY A 51 7.44 -8.90 -0.08
C GLY A 51 6.52 -9.48 1.00
N GLY A 52 6.50 -8.90 2.21
CA GLY A 52 5.66 -9.40 3.31
C GLY A 52 4.18 -9.33 2.96
N CYS A 53 3.71 -8.19 2.46
CA CYS A 53 2.31 -8.01 2.07
C CYS A 53 1.95 -8.85 0.84
N ALA A 54 2.84 -8.92 -0.17
CA ALA A 54 2.64 -9.75 -1.36
C ALA A 54 2.48 -11.24 -1.04
N ASN A 55 3.33 -11.76 -0.13
CA ASN A 55 3.22 -13.15 0.34
C ASN A 55 1.93 -13.39 1.11
N LEU A 56 1.53 -12.45 1.99
CA LEU A 56 0.29 -12.55 2.73
C LEU A 56 -0.94 -12.53 1.81
N ALA A 57 -0.94 -11.64 0.80
CA ALA A 57 -2.01 -11.56 -0.20
C ALA A 57 -2.19 -12.92 -0.90
N LYS A 58 -1.08 -13.51 -1.36
CA LYS A 58 -1.07 -14.85 -1.96
C LYS A 58 -1.55 -15.95 -1.01
N GLU A 59 -1.11 -15.93 0.26
CA GLU A 59 -1.52 -16.92 1.27
C GLU A 59 -3.03 -16.87 1.55
N LYS A 60 -3.61 -15.66 1.63
CA LYS A 60 -5.02 -15.45 1.93
C LYS A 60 -5.92 -15.45 0.70
N GLY A 61 -5.34 -15.62 -0.50
CA GLY A 61 -6.11 -15.57 -1.75
C GLY A 61 -6.75 -14.22 -2.02
N VAL A 62 -6.19 -13.14 -1.47
CA VAL A 62 -6.62 -11.76 -1.72
C VAL A 62 -5.61 -11.05 -2.62
N GLU A 63 -6.03 -9.95 -3.21
CA GLU A 63 -5.18 -9.24 -4.17
C GLU A 63 -4.22 -8.25 -3.50
N LEU A 64 -3.02 -8.06 -4.06
CA LEU A 64 -2.16 -6.92 -3.70
C LEU A 64 -2.49 -5.76 -4.64
N LEU A 65 -3.16 -4.75 -4.13
CA LEU A 65 -3.68 -3.64 -4.94
C LEU A 65 -2.59 -2.62 -5.29
N ALA A 66 -1.68 -2.33 -4.36
CA ALA A 66 -0.57 -1.42 -4.59
C ALA A 66 0.53 -1.58 -3.54
N GLN A 67 1.71 -1.09 -3.89
CA GLN A 67 2.82 -0.85 -2.98
C GLN A 67 3.21 0.62 -3.07
N ILE A 68 3.09 1.36 -1.97
CA ILE A 68 3.30 2.81 -1.93
C ILE A 68 4.70 3.10 -1.38
N PRO A 69 5.56 3.84 -2.10
CA PRO A 69 6.89 4.18 -1.61
C PRO A 69 6.82 5.14 -0.42
N LEU A 70 7.80 5.03 0.46
CA LEU A 70 8.07 6.04 1.49
C LEU A 70 8.81 7.21 0.83
N VAL A 71 8.15 8.37 0.76
CA VAL A 71 8.79 9.63 0.35
C VAL A 71 8.46 10.72 1.35
N GLN A 72 9.44 11.58 1.65
CA GLN A 72 9.27 12.68 2.61
C GLN A 72 8.16 13.65 2.17
N SER A 73 8.03 13.86 0.86
CA SER A 73 7.02 14.76 0.29
C SER A 73 5.58 14.34 0.59
N ILE A 74 5.29 13.07 0.95
CA ILE A 74 3.94 12.66 1.40
C ILE A 74 3.54 13.45 2.64
N CYS A 75 4.43 13.51 3.64
CA CYS A 75 4.16 14.19 4.91
C CYS A 75 4.06 15.69 4.70
N GLU A 76 5.03 16.30 4.01
CA GLU A 76 5.07 17.74 3.76
C GLU A 76 3.84 18.23 2.98
N SER A 77 3.45 17.50 1.95
CA SER A 77 2.29 17.80 1.12
C SER A 77 0.97 17.62 1.88
N GLY A 78 0.91 16.62 2.77
CA GLY A 78 -0.22 16.41 3.67
C GLY A 78 -0.40 17.57 4.66
N ASP A 79 0.70 18.00 5.30
CA ASP A 79 0.70 19.10 6.27
C ASP A 79 0.37 20.46 5.59
N ALA A 80 0.78 20.64 4.33
CA ALA A 80 0.45 21.82 3.53
C ALA A 80 -0.98 21.85 2.97
N GLY A 81 -1.78 20.79 3.17
CA GLY A 81 -3.15 20.69 2.64
C GLY A 81 -3.22 20.44 1.14
N ALA A 82 -2.12 20.04 0.51
CA ALA A 82 -2.03 19.75 -0.92
C ALA A 82 -1.50 18.32 -1.14
N PRO A 83 -2.32 17.27 -0.93
CA PRO A 83 -1.90 15.87 -1.00
C PRO A 83 -1.06 15.53 -2.24
N ILE A 84 0.04 14.80 -2.04
CA ILE A 84 0.95 14.38 -3.12
C ILE A 84 0.26 13.51 -4.20
N SER A 85 -0.91 12.93 -3.88
CA SER A 85 -1.73 12.19 -4.83
C SER A 85 -2.24 13.04 -6.00
N PHE A 86 -2.28 14.38 -5.85
CA PHE A 86 -2.63 15.29 -6.95
C PHE A 86 -1.49 15.48 -7.96
N ASP A 87 -0.25 15.22 -7.56
CA ASP A 87 0.91 15.32 -8.46
C ASP A 87 1.08 14.03 -9.27
N LYS A 88 0.48 14.01 -10.46
CA LYS A 88 0.54 12.90 -11.43
C LYS A 88 1.96 12.60 -11.94
N TYR A 89 2.91 13.51 -11.75
CA TYR A 89 4.30 13.33 -12.19
C TYR A 89 5.19 12.75 -11.09
N SER A 90 4.75 12.79 -9.83
CA SER A 90 5.45 12.13 -8.74
C SER A 90 5.28 10.60 -8.80
N ILE A 91 6.29 9.87 -8.30
CA ILE A 91 6.21 8.40 -8.17
C ILE A 91 5.02 7.99 -7.30
N THR A 92 4.75 8.77 -6.26
CA THR A 92 3.69 8.52 -5.30
C THR A 92 2.30 8.80 -5.89
N GLY A 93 2.14 9.91 -6.60
CA GLY A 93 0.88 10.23 -7.26
C GLY A 93 0.51 9.21 -8.33
N ARG A 94 1.49 8.70 -9.08
CA ARG A 94 1.28 7.54 -9.96
C ARG A 94 0.84 6.29 -9.19
N ALA A 95 1.54 5.94 -8.10
CA ALA A 95 1.19 4.78 -7.29
C ALA A 95 -0.25 4.85 -6.71
N PHE A 96 -0.70 6.04 -6.29
CA PHE A 96 -2.09 6.24 -5.85
C PHE A 96 -3.10 6.21 -7.00
N ALA A 97 -2.75 6.73 -8.18
CA ALA A 97 -3.60 6.64 -9.36
C ALA A 97 -3.79 5.18 -9.81
N ASP A 98 -2.71 4.40 -9.82
CA ASP A 98 -2.74 2.97 -10.15
C ASP A 98 -3.58 2.19 -9.13
N LEU A 99 -3.42 2.47 -7.83
CA LEU A 99 -4.27 1.92 -6.77
C LEU A 99 -5.76 2.22 -7.02
N ALA A 100 -6.09 3.48 -7.33
CA ALA A 100 -7.47 3.89 -7.58
C ALA A 100 -8.05 3.17 -8.81
N ASN A 101 -7.29 3.05 -9.89
CA ASN A 101 -7.69 2.29 -11.08
C ASN A 101 -7.95 0.83 -10.72
N ARG A 102 -7.07 0.21 -9.93
CA ARG A 102 -7.23 -1.20 -9.54
C ARG A 102 -8.47 -1.44 -8.68
N VAL A 103 -8.76 -0.54 -7.75
CA VAL A 103 -9.99 -0.59 -6.95
C VAL A 103 -11.22 -0.49 -7.85
N VAL A 104 -11.22 0.42 -8.84
CA VAL A 104 -12.32 0.56 -9.79
C VAL A 104 -12.52 -0.68 -10.65
N GLU A 105 -11.44 -1.35 -11.07
CA GLU A 105 -11.50 -2.61 -11.82
C GLU A 105 -12.16 -3.74 -11.02
N LEU A 106 -11.88 -3.84 -9.73
CA LEU A 106 -12.42 -4.90 -8.86
C LEU A 106 -13.88 -4.68 -8.42
N LEU A 107 -14.38 -3.46 -8.56
CA LEU A 107 -15.76 -3.11 -8.23
C LEU A 107 -16.73 -3.18 -9.42
N LYS A 108 -16.22 -3.45 -10.62
CA LYS A 108 -17.01 -3.62 -11.85
C LYS A 108 -17.38 -5.09 -12.06
#